data_AF-R5M1P2-F1
#
_entry.id   AF-R5M1P2-F1
#
_cell.length_a   1.000
_cell.length_b   1.000
_cell.length_c   1.000
_cell.angle_alpha   90.00
_cell.angle_beta   90.00
_cell.angle_gamma   90.00
#
_symmetry.space_group_name_H-M   'P 1'
#
loop_
_entity.id
_entity.type
_entity.pdbx_description
1 polymer ?
#
loop_
_entity_poly.entity_id
_entity_poly.type
_entity_poly.pdbx_seq_one_letter_code
_entity_poly.pdbx_strand_id
1 'polypeptide(L)'
;MYQNKITLKPQDILEKEFKIDTRGYRLKEVDQFLDVIIGDYEQFFSIINNLEKEKADLMAEIVNLKQELRNSKLSMEVVRNSSENAEVSNVDVIRRLSQLEKMVYANMRDREGRDNN
;
A
#
# COMPACT_ATOMS: atom_id res chain seq x y z
N MET A 1 13.47 -6.20 4.36
CA MET A 1 14.68 -6.74 5.01
C MET A 1 14.48 -6.89 6.53
N TYR A 2 13.48 -7.66 6.98
CA TYR A 2 13.33 -8.02 8.42
C TYR A 2 12.96 -9.48 8.67
N GLN A 3 12.62 -10.25 7.62
CA GLN A 3 12.21 -11.66 7.74
C GLN A 3 13.30 -12.62 8.26
N ASN A 4 14.54 -12.16 8.43
CA ASN A 4 15.67 -12.95 8.95
C ASN A 4 16.08 -12.59 10.40
N LYS A 5 15.31 -11.77 11.13
CA LYS A 5 15.63 -11.42 12.54
C LYS A 5 14.85 -12.23 13.58
N ILE A 6 13.77 -12.90 13.19
CA ILE A 6 12.97 -13.72 14.12
C ILE A 6 13.43 -15.17 13.97
N THR A 7 14.24 -15.62 14.92
CA THR A 7 14.87 -16.95 14.92
C THR A 7 13.90 -18.06 15.34
N LEU A 8 12.76 -17.71 15.94
CA LEU A 8 11.79 -18.66 16.48
C LEU A 8 10.38 -18.23 16.08
N LYS A 9 9.63 -19.11 15.41
CA LYS A 9 8.19 -18.95 15.24
C LYS A 9 7.46 -19.48 16.48
N PRO A 10 6.21 -19.04 16.75
CA PRO A 10 5.38 -19.59 17.82
C PRO A 10 5.27 -21.13 17.74
N GLN A 11 5.18 -21.66 16.52
CA GLN A 11 5.17 -23.10 16.24
C GLN A 11 6.48 -23.79 16.66
N ASP A 12 7.63 -23.18 16.39
CA ASP A 12 8.94 -23.73 16.77
C ASP A 12 9.13 -23.79 18.30
N ILE A 13 8.46 -22.88 19.02
CA ILE A 13 8.45 -22.84 20.50
C ILE A 13 7.54 -23.95 21.05
N LEU A 14 6.39 -24.18 20.42
CA LEU A 14 5.45 -25.24 20.80
C LEU A 14 6.03 -26.65 20.56
N GLU A 15 6.74 -26.85 19.45
CA GLU A 15 7.34 -28.14 19.10
C GLU A 15 8.69 -28.39 19.80
N LYS A 16 9.14 -27.47 20.67
CA LYS A 16 10.43 -27.57 21.31
C LYS A 16 10.42 -28.56 22.47
N GLU A 17 10.96 -29.75 22.25
CA GLU A 17 11.19 -30.71 23.33
C GLU A 17 12.52 -30.42 24.06
N PHE A 18 12.43 -30.28 25.39
CA PHE A 18 13.59 -30.11 26.27
C PHE A 18 14.03 -31.45 26.86
N LYS A 19 15.34 -31.71 26.83
CA LYS A 19 15.92 -32.88 27.51
C LYS A 19 15.85 -32.67 29.02
N ILE A 20 15.33 -33.68 29.72
CA ILE A 20 15.22 -33.64 31.18
C ILE A 20 16.58 -34.04 31.78
N ASP A 21 17.19 -33.13 32.53
CA ASP A 21 18.38 -33.41 33.32
C ASP A 21 18.00 -33.51 34.81
N THR A 22 18.78 -34.28 35.57
CA THR A 22 18.63 -34.54 37.01
C THR A 22 18.70 -33.28 37.88
N ARG A 23 19.21 -32.16 37.34
CA ARG A 23 19.18 -30.80 37.92
C ARG A 23 18.50 -29.80 36.99
N GLY A 24 17.39 -30.19 36.36
CA GLY A 24 16.63 -29.35 35.43
C GLY A 24 15.52 -28.53 36.08
N TYR A 25 14.98 -27.59 35.32
CA TYR A 25 13.71 -26.91 35.64
C TYR A 25 12.54 -27.90 35.56
N ARG A 26 11.49 -27.63 36.33
CA ARG A 26 10.26 -28.44 36.27
C ARG A 26 9.56 -28.16 34.94
N LEU A 27 9.27 -29.22 34.17
CA LEU A 27 8.61 -29.13 32.87
C LEU A 27 7.33 -28.28 32.93
N LYS A 28 6.49 -28.47 33.96
CA LYS A 28 5.25 -27.70 34.13
C LYS A 28 5.47 -26.18 34.25
N GLU A 29 6.55 -25.75 34.91
CA GLU A 29 6.87 -24.31 35.03
C GLU A 29 7.41 -23.76 33.72
N VAL A 30 8.18 -24.57 33.00
CA VAL A 30 8.67 -24.22 31.65
C VAL A 30 7.49 -24.11 30.69
N ASP A 31 6.59 -25.08 30.65
CA ASP A 31 5.41 -25.08 29.76
C ASP A 31 4.53 -23.84 30.00
N GLN A 32 4.23 -23.52 31.27
CA GLN A 32 3.47 -22.30 31.60
C GLN A 32 4.18 -21.02 31.15
N PHE A 33 5.51 -20.99 31.23
CA PHE A 33 6.28 -19.84 30.76
C PHE A 33 6.32 -19.78 29.23
N LEU A 34 6.38 -20.93 28.54
CA LEU A 34 6.33 -21.02 27.09
C LEU A 34 4.96 -20.59 26.54
N ASP A 35 3.86 -20.92 27.22
CA ASP A 35 2.51 -20.47 26.83
C ASP A 35 2.41 -18.93 26.79
N VAL A 36 2.97 -18.25 27.80
CA VAL A 36 3.02 -16.78 27.85
C VAL A 36 3.89 -16.23 26.72
N ILE A 37 5.07 -16.83 26.50
CA ILE A 37 5.96 -16.43 25.41
C ILE A 37 5.27 -16.58 24.06
N ILE A 38 4.56 -17.70 23.82
CA ILE A 38 3.82 -17.92 22.57
C ILE A 38 2.80 -16.81 22.34
N GLY A 39 2.02 -16.45 23.36
CA GLY A 39 1.04 -15.37 23.28
C GLY A 39 1.68 -14.00 22.98
N ASP A 40 2.83 -13.71 23.58
CA ASP A 40 3.57 -12.47 23.30
C ASP A 40 4.12 -12.45 21.87
N TYR A 41 4.63 -13.57 21.36
CA TYR A 41 5.11 -13.68 19.99
C TYR A 41 3.97 -13.44 18.98
N GLU A 42 2.79 -14.01 19.20
CA GLU A 42 1.61 -13.75 18.36
C GLU A 42 1.21 -12.27 18.36
N GLN A 43 1.21 -11.64 19.53
CA GLN A 43 0.95 -10.21 19.66
C GLN A 43 2.01 -9.37 18.93
N PHE A 44 3.30 -9.72 19.04
CA PHE A 44 4.36 -9.04 18.30
C PHE A 44 4.17 -9.16 16.80
N PHE A 45 3.80 -10.34 16.29
CA PHE A 45 3.49 -10.50 14.86
C PHE A 45 2.31 -9.63 14.43
N SER A 46 1.25 -9.56 15.24
CA SER A 46 0.09 -8.71 14.97
C SER A 46 0.46 -7.23 14.93
N ILE A 47 1.24 -6.76 15.91
CA ILE A 47 1.72 -5.36 15.98
C ILE A 47 2.61 -5.03 14.78
N ILE A 48 3.55 -5.92 14.42
CA ILE A 48 4.41 -5.72 13.25
C ILE A 48 3.59 -5.61 11.98
N ASN A 49 2.61 -6.51 11.77
CA ASN A 49 1.74 -6.46 10.60
C ASN A 49 0.90 -5.17 10.56
N ASN A 50 0.38 -4.73 11.71
CA ASN A 50 -0.37 -3.47 11.82
C ASN A 50 0.53 -2.27 11.49
N LEU A 51 1.75 -2.22 12.01
CA LEU A 51 2.71 -1.16 11.72
C LEU A 51 3.15 -1.16 10.24
N GLU A 52 3.36 -2.34 9.65
CA GLU A 52 3.67 -2.44 8.22
C GLU A 52 2.50 -1.97 7.36
N LYS A 53 1.26 -2.30 7.75
CA LYS A 53 0.04 -1.82 7.09
C LYS A 53 -0.11 -0.31 7.21
N GLU A 54 0.02 0.24 8.41
CA GLU A 54 -0.06 1.70 8.64
C GLU A 54 1.01 2.44 7.82
N LYS A 55 2.23 1.90 7.78
CA LYS A 55 3.29 2.46 6.93
C LYS A 55 2.92 2.41 5.44
N ALA A 56 2.33 1.31 4.97
CA ALA A 56 1.90 1.18 3.59
C ALA A 56 0.80 2.19 3.25
N ASP A 57 -0.18 2.35 4.14
CA ASP A 57 -1.29 3.29 4.00
C ASP A 57 -0.77 4.75 3.99
N LEU A 58 0.11 5.11 4.92
CA LEU A 58 0.76 6.42 4.95
C LEU A 58 1.62 6.69 3.71
N MET A 59 2.34 5.68 3.22
CA MET A 59 3.11 5.81 1.97
C MET A 59 2.19 6.01 0.76
N ALA A 60 1.05 5.34 0.71
CA ALA A 60 0.05 5.53 -0.33
C ALA A 60 -0.54 6.95 -0.29
N GLU A 61 -0.84 7.46 0.91
CA GLU A 61 -1.32 8.83 1.10
C GLU A 61 -0.28 9.86 0.67
N ILE A 62 1.00 9.67 1.02
CA ILE A 62 2.09 10.54 0.55
C ILE A 62 2.19 10.54 -0.97
N VAL A 63 2.03 9.38 -1.63
CA VAL A 63 2.06 9.30 -3.09
C VAL A 63 0.87 10.06 -3.70
N ASN A 64 -0.33 9.87 -3.16
CA ASN A 64 -1.53 10.58 -3.61
C ASN A 64 -1.39 12.09 -3.44
N LEU A 65 -0.97 12.56 -2.25
CA LEU A 65 -0.74 13.97 -1.99
C LEU A 65 0.36 14.57 -2.87
N LYS A 66 1.45 13.82 -3.15
CA LYS A 66 2.48 14.25 -4.10
C LYS A 66 1.92 14.37 -5.53
N GLN A 67 1.02 13.49 -5.91
CA GLN A 67 0.39 13.51 -7.22
C GLN A 67 -0.61 14.68 -7.34
N GLU A 68 -1.40 14.95 -6.30
CA GLU A 68 -2.26 16.13 -6.22
C GLU A 68 -1.45 17.43 -6.25
N LEU A 69 -0.35 17.50 -5.50
CA LEU A 69 0.55 18.66 -5.54
C LEU A 69 1.15 18.86 -6.93
N ARG A 70 1.53 17.77 -7.62
CA ARG A 70 2.04 17.85 -8.99
C ARG A 70 0.96 18.34 -9.95
N ASN A 71 -0.27 17.83 -9.84
CA ASN A 71 -1.40 18.26 -10.66
C ASN A 71 -1.80 19.71 -10.38
N SER A 72 -1.79 20.14 -9.12
CA SER A 72 -2.07 21.52 -8.70
C SER A 72 -0.97 22.49 -9.17
N LYS A 73 0.31 22.11 -9.07
CA LYS A 73 1.42 22.88 -9.63
C LYS A 73 1.33 23.02 -11.15
N LEU A 74 1.01 21.94 -11.86
CA LEU A 74 0.79 21.98 -13.30
C LEU A 74 -0.41 22.89 -13.65
N SER A 75 -1.49 22.84 -12.87
CA SER A 75 -2.65 23.71 -13.08
C SER A 75 -2.33 25.18 -12.79
N MET A 76 -1.55 25.48 -11.74
CA MET A 76 -1.10 26.85 -11.44
C MET A 76 -0.09 27.38 -12.47
N GLU A 77 0.79 26.53 -12.98
CA GLU A 77 1.74 26.87 -14.03
C GLU A 77 1.01 27.15 -15.36
N VAL A 78 -0.02 26.37 -15.69
CA VAL A 78 -0.92 26.66 -16.81
C VAL A 78 -1.62 28.00 -16.63
N VAL A 79 -2.19 28.27 -15.44
CA VAL A 79 -2.89 29.55 -15.17
C VAL A 79 -1.94 30.74 -15.20
N ARG A 80 -0.70 30.60 -14.70
CA ARG A 80 0.33 31.66 -14.80
C ARG A 80 0.79 31.89 -16.24
N ASN A 81 1.01 30.83 -17.01
CA ASN A 81 1.46 30.94 -18.40
C ASN A 81 0.35 31.44 -19.35
N SER A 82 -0.93 31.23 -19.03
CA SER A 82 -2.07 31.84 -19.72
C SER A 82 -2.18 33.36 -19.52
N SER A 83 -1.51 33.93 -18.51
CA SER A 83 -1.49 35.38 -18.28
C SER A 83 -0.44 36.11 -19.13
N GLU A 84 0.55 35.41 -19.71
CA GLU A 84 1.66 36.07 -20.43
C GLU A 84 1.69 35.77 -21.94
N ASN A 85 1.03 34.73 -22.45
CA ASN A 85 1.17 34.36 -23.87
C ASN A 85 -0.18 34.10 -24.54
N ALA A 86 -0.63 35.09 -25.32
CA ALA A 86 -1.76 35.00 -26.25
C ALA A 86 -1.61 33.90 -27.33
N GLU A 87 -0.51 33.14 -27.35
CA GLU A 87 -0.27 31.99 -28.22
C GLU A 87 -0.76 30.64 -27.64
N VAL A 88 -1.12 30.58 -26.34
CA VAL A 88 -1.53 29.36 -25.62
C VAL A 88 -2.90 28.79 -26.09
N SER A 89 -3.68 29.57 -26.85
CA SER A 89 -4.98 29.11 -27.36
C SER A 89 -4.84 27.88 -28.28
N ASN A 90 -3.82 27.80 -29.13
CA ASN A 90 -3.78 26.74 -30.15
C ASN A 90 -3.47 25.36 -29.54
N VAL A 91 -2.58 25.28 -28.55
CA VAL A 91 -2.20 24.01 -27.92
C VAL A 91 -3.31 23.50 -27.00
N ASP A 92 -3.97 24.39 -26.26
CA ASP A 92 -5.09 24.02 -25.38
C ASP A 92 -6.35 23.66 -26.16
N VAL A 93 -6.62 24.34 -27.29
CA VAL A 93 -7.68 23.97 -28.22
C VAL A 93 -7.43 22.59 -28.81
N ILE A 94 -6.19 22.28 -29.25
CA ILE A 94 -5.84 20.95 -29.76
C ILE A 94 -5.98 19.88 -28.67
N ARG A 95 -5.54 20.16 -27.43
CA ARG A 95 -5.66 19.20 -26.32
C ARG A 95 -7.12 18.93 -25.93
N ARG A 96 -7.96 19.97 -25.93
CA ARG A 96 -9.40 19.85 -25.66
C ARG A 96 -10.13 19.13 -26.79
N LEU A 97 -9.80 19.43 -28.05
CA LEU A 97 -10.31 18.71 -29.22
C LEU A 97 -9.93 17.23 -29.16
N SER A 98 -8.67 16.91 -28.87
CA SER A 98 -8.20 15.51 -28.74
C SER A 98 -8.93 14.75 -27.62
N GLN A 99 -9.23 15.40 -26.49
CA GLN A 99 -10.04 14.80 -25.42
C GLN A 99 -11.50 14.59 -25.83
N LEU A 100 -12.08 15.55 -26.55
CA LEU A 100 -13.44 15.43 -27.08
C LEU A 100 -13.54 14.32 -28.13
N GLU A 101 -12.57 14.20 -29.05
CA GLU A 101 -12.48 13.09 -30.00
C GLU A 101 -12.43 11.76 -29.27
N LYS A 102 -11.57 11.62 -28.26
CA LYS A 102 -11.46 10.38 -27.47
C LYS A 102 -12.78 10.00 -26.79
N MET A 103 -13.52 10.98 -26.25
CA MET A 103 -14.83 10.74 -25.62
C MET A 103 -15.90 10.39 -26.66
N VAL A 104 -15.92 11.05 -27.81
CA VAL A 104 -16.85 10.76 -28.91
C VAL A 104 -16.57 9.37 -29.47
N TYR A 105 -15.32 8.97 -29.67
CA TYR A 105 -14.93 7.63 -30.09
C TYR A 105 -15.32 6.55 -29.06
N ALA A 106 -15.15 6.81 -27.77
CA ALA A 106 -15.61 5.91 -26.72
C ALA A 106 -17.15 5.76 -26.74
N ASN A 107 -17.87 6.88 -26.84
CA ASN A 107 -19.34 6.88 -26.91
C ASN A 107 -19.89 6.23 -28.20
N MET A 108 -19.18 6.34 -29.34
CA MET A 108 -19.55 5.65 -30.58
C MET A 108 -19.35 4.14 -30.45
N ARG A 109 -18.23 3.68 -29.87
CA ARG A 109 -18.01 2.25 -29.58
C ARG A 109 -19.09 1.67 -28.67
N ASP A 110 -19.54 2.44 -27.69
CA ASP A 110 -20.62 2.03 -26.77
C ASP A 110 -22.01 2.02 -27.42
N ARG A 111 -22.20 2.70 -28.56
CA ARG A 111 -23.44 2.66 -29.35
C ARG A 111 -23.43 1.54 -30.40
N GLU A 112 -22.31 1.31 -31.09
CA GLU A 112 -22.16 0.21 -32.05
C GLU A 112 -22.30 -1.19 -31.40
N GLY A 113 -22.04 -1.29 -30.09
CA GLY A 113 -22.30 -2.50 -29.30
C GLY A 113 -23.77 -2.76 -28.94
N ARG A 114 -24.67 -1.78 -29.11
CA ARG A 114 -26.11 -1.92 -28.79
C ARG A 114 -26.99 -2.20 -30.01
N ASP A 115 -26.51 -1.88 -31.21
CA ASP A 115 -27.26 -2.13 -32.45
C ASP A 115 -27.02 -3.54 -33.03
N ASN A 116 -26.16 -4.35 -32.40
CA ASN A 116 -25.81 -5.72 -32.82
C ASN A 116 -26.35 -6.84 -31.90
N ASN A 117 -27.39 -6.58 -31.10
CA ASN A 117 -28.08 -7.62 -30.31
C ASN A 117 -29.60 -7.50 -30.38
#